data_AF-A0A2H0DC35-F1
#
_entry.id   AF-A0A2H0DC35-F1
#
_cell.length_a   1.000
_cell.length_b   1.000
_cell.length_c   1.000
_cell.angle_alpha   90.00
_cell.angle_beta   90.00
_cell.angle_gamma   90.00
#
_symmetry.space_group_name_H-M   'P 1'
#
loop_
_entity.id
_entity.type
_entity.pdbx_description
1 polymer ?
#
loop_
_entity_poly.entity_id
_entity_poly.type
_entity_poly.pdbx_seq_one_letter_code
_entity_poly.pdbx_strand_id
1 'polypeptide(L)'
;MSKVEIYFTAVVVFSLFAFLAHQYIFSIYEVEYRISSRVLYLHSDAKIVIEAVPINSFGFRAPFRNSDTKFSLVEGNDLIEIVENNYEKGKLIIQSKNIPGVAIIRVKSKYSLLPTEFEIKIIPNLAWL
;
A
#
# COMPACT_ATOMS: atom_id res chain seq x y z
N MET A 1 3.03 -15.14 -48.60
CA MET A 1 3.11 -13.77 -48.09
C MET A 1 4.39 -13.13 -48.57
N SER A 2 4.32 -11.88 -49.02
CA SER A 2 5.52 -11.09 -49.30
C SER A 2 6.28 -10.83 -47.99
N LYS A 3 7.59 -10.57 -48.07
CA LYS A 3 8.39 -10.21 -46.89
C LYS A 3 7.78 -9.03 -46.13
N VAL A 4 7.21 -8.06 -46.87
CA VAL A 4 6.53 -6.88 -46.32
C VAL A 4 5.30 -7.27 -45.48
N GLU A 5 4.47 -8.19 -45.97
CA GLU A 5 3.30 -8.68 -45.22
C GLU A 5 3.71 -9.40 -43.94
N ILE A 6 4.82 -10.16 -43.97
CA ILE A 6 5.35 -10.85 -42.78
C ILE A 6 5.83 -9.83 -41.76
N TYR A 7 6.63 -8.83 -42.16
CA TYR A 7 7.10 -7.78 -41.26
C TYR A 7 5.94 -6.98 -40.68
N PHE A 8 4.97 -6.60 -41.51
CA PHE A 8 3.79 -5.88 -41.06
C PHE A 8 3.00 -6.69 -40.01
N THR A 9 2.75 -7.97 -40.29
CA THR A 9 2.06 -8.86 -39.36
C THR A 9 2.82 -8.99 -38.04
N ALA A 10 4.14 -9.16 -38.08
CA ALA A 10 4.97 -9.25 -36.90
C ALA A 10 4.90 -7.98 -36.04
N VAL A 11 4.93 -6.80 -36.67
CA VAL A 11 4.79 -5.51 -35.96
C VAL A 11 3.42 -5.40 -35.29
N VAL A 12 2.33 -5.70 -36.02
CA VAL A 12 0.96 -5.63 -35.46
C VAL A 12 0.81 -6.57 -34.27
N VAL A 13 1.28 -7.81 -34.39
CA VAL A 13 1.22 -8.80 -33.32
C VAL A 13 2.05 -8.34 -32.12
N PHE A 14 3.25 -7.83 -32.35
CA PHE A 14 4.10 -7.30 -31.27
C PHE A 14 3.44 -6.11 -30.56
N SER A 15 2.85 -5.17 -31.31
CA SER A 15 2.12 -4.04 -30.73
C SER A 15 0.92 -4.50 -29.90
N LEU A 16 0.19 -5.53 -30.35
CA LEU A 16 -0.91 -6.11 -29.59
C LEU A 16 -0.42 -6.71 -28.25
N PHE A 17 0.67 -7.48 -28.29
CA PHE A 17 1.25 -8.04 -27.07
C PHE A 17 1.78 -6.96 -26.13
N ALA A 18 2.40 -5.89 -26.66
CA ALA A 18 2.85 -4.77 -25.85
C ALA A 18 1.68 -4.04 -25.18
N PHE A 19 0.56 -3.85 -25.90
CA PHE A 19 -0.66 -3.27 -25.36
C PHE A 19 -1.25 -4.14 -24.24
N LEU A 20 -1.37 -5.45 -24.46
CA LEU A 20 -1.85 -6.38 -23.45
C LEU A 20 -0.93 -6.41 -22.22
N ALA A 21 0.39 -6.47 -22.43
CA ALA A 21 1.36 -6.42 -21.34
C ALA A 21 1.21 -5.14 -20.51
N HIS A 22 1.03 -3.98 -21.16
CA HIS A 22 0.79 -2.72 -20.46
C HIS A 22 -0.47 -2.78 -19.58
N GLN A 23 -1.58 -3.29 -20.13
CA GLN A 23 -2.85 -3.36 -19.44
C GLN A 23 -2.81 -4.33 -18.26
N TYR A 24 -2.24 -5.52 -18.43
CA TYR A 24 -2.35 -6.56 -17.40
C TYR A 24 -1.18 -6.58 -16.40
N ILE A 25 0.02 -6.12 -16.80
CA ILE A 25 1.23 -6.18 -15.96
C ILE A 25 1.52 -4.83 -15.30
N PHE A 26 1.44 -3.74 -16.05
CA PHE A 26 1.93 -2.42 -15.61
C PHE A 26 0.83 -1.47 -15.12
N SER A 27 -0.44 -1.81 -15.33
CA SER A 27 -1.56 -1.03 -14.81
C SER A 27 -1.92 -1.48 -13.39
N ILE A 28 -2.28 -0.50 -12.56
CA ILE A 28 -2.76 -0.77 -11.20
C ILE A 28 -4.22 -1.20 -11.32
N TYR A 29 -4.49 -2.44 -10.96
CA TYR A 29 -5.82 -3.01 -10.90
C TYR A 29 -6.46 -2.74 -9.53
N GLU A 30 -5.69 -2.94 -8.46
CA GLU A 30 -6.12 -2.76 -7.07
C GLU A 30 -4.94 -2.29 -6.21
N VAL A 31 -5.22 -1.79 -5.01
CA VAL A 31 -4.23 -1.51 -3.98
C VAL A 31 -4.47 -2.41 -2.77
N GLU A 32 -3.51 -3.28 -2.46
CA GLU A 32 -3.53 -4.13 -1.27
C GLU A 32 -2.86 -3.40 -0.11
N TYR A 33 -3.49 -3.43 1.06
CA TYR A 33 -2.93 -2.86 2.27
C TYR A 33 -2.27 -3.94 3.14
N ARG A 34 -0.96 -3.80 3.37
CA ARG A 34 -0.18 -4.66 4.24
C ARG A 34 0.15 -3.94 5.52
N ILE A 35 -0.07 -4.60 6.65
CA ILE A 35 0.18 -4.05 7.98
C ILE A 35 1.08 -5.01 8.76
N SER A 36 2.19 -4.51 9.31
CA SER A 36 3.17 -5.35 10.02
C SER A 36 2.63 -5.92 11.34
N SER A 37 1.81 -5.15 12.06
CA SER A 37 1.16 -5.54 13.30
C SER A 37 -0.06 -4.64 13.53
N ARG A 38 -1.06 -5.12 14.29
CA ARG A 38 -2.20 -4.30 14.76
C ARG A 38 -2.06 -3.87 16.23
N VAL A 39 -0.89 -4.14 16.81
CA VAL A 39 -0.60 -3.90 18.22
C VAL A 39 0.72 -3.17 18.36
N LEU A 40 0.70 -2.07 19.11
CA LEU A 40 1.87 -1.38 19.64
C LEU A 40 1.97 -1.65 21.14
N TYR A 41 3.19 -1.88 21.62
CA TYR A 41 3.44 -2.07 23.04
C TYR A 41 3.92 -0.77 23.67
N LEU A 42 3.46 -0.49 24.89
CA LEU A 42 3.98 0.63 25.70
C LEU A 42 5.47 0.44 26.00
N HIS A 43 6.21 1.54 26.07
CA HIS A 43 7.64 1.62 26.35
C HIS A 43 8.52 0.82 25.39
N SER A 44 7.99 0.49 24.21
CA SER A 44 8.71 -0.18 23.14
C SER A 44 9.06 0.82 22.03
N ASP A 45 10.20 0.59 21.39
CA ASP A 45 10.59 1.22 20.12
C ASP A 45 9.93 0.56 18.89
N ALA A 46 9.02 -0.39 19.12
CA ALA A 46 8.28 -1.07 18.06
C ALA A 46 7.52 -0.08 17.19
N LYS A 47 7.65 -0.28 15.87
CA LYS A 47 6.98 0.51 14.84
C LYS A 47 6.00 -0.36 14.09
N ILE A 48 4.84 0.20 13.78
CA ILE A 48 3.92 -0.39 12.81
C ILE A 48 4.18 0.26 11.46
N VAL A 49 4.29 -0.58 10.44
CA VAL A 49 4.39 -0.17 9.05
C VAL A 49 3.09 -0.56 8.36
N ILE A 50 2.44 0.43 7.75
CA ILE A 50 1.28 0.26 6.88
C ILE A 50 1.72 0.60 5.46
N GLU A 51 1.65 -0.36 4.55
CA GLU A 51 2.05 -0.20 3.15
C GLU A 51 0.85 -0.44 2.24
N ALA A 52 0.66 0.46 1.29
CA ALA A 52 -0.31 0.34 0.22
C ALA A 52 0.43 -0.10 -1.05
N VAL A 53 0.27 -1.37 -1.41
CA VAL A 53 0.96 -2.02 -2.51
C VAL A 53 0.07 -1.97 -3.76
N PRO A 54 0.48 -1.30 -4.85
CA PRO A 54 -0.27 -1.34 -6.10
C PRO A 54 -0.12 -2.72 -6.74
N ILE A 55 -1.24 -3.36 -7.05
CA ILE A 55 -1.33 -4.71 -7.59
C ILE A 55 -1.90 -4.67 -9.00
N ASN A 56 -1.35 -5.47 -9.90
CA ASN A 56 -1.80 -5.61 -11.28
C ASN A 56 -2.91 -6.67 -11.41
N SER A 57 -3.39 -6.90 -12.63
CA SER A 57 -4.52 -7.81 -12.88
C SER A 57 -4.22 -9.28 -12.56
N PHE A 58 -2.94 -9.64 -12.37
CA PHE A 58 -2.51 -10.98 -12.01
C PHE A 58 -2.27 -11.15 -10.50
N GLY A 59 -2.49 -10.13 -9.68
CA GLY A 59 -2.24 -10.20 -8.25
C GLY A 59 -0.79 -9.90 -7.84
N PHE A 60 0.07 -9.48 -8.77
CA PHE A 60 1.46 -9.10 -8.47
C PHE A 60 1.63 -7.61 -8.28
N ARG A 61 2.69 -7.18 -7.58
CA ARG A 61 3.05 -5.76 -7.49
C ARG A 61 3.21 -5.18 -8.90
N ALA A 62 2.46 -4.13 -9.22
CA ALA A 62 2.55 -3.41 -10.49
C ALA A 62 3.95 -2.74 -10.60
N PRO A 63 4.79 -3.11 -11.58
CA PRO A 63 6.14 -2.58 -11.69
C PRO A 63 6.14 -1.08 -11.98
N PHE A 64 7.07 -0.34 -11.36
CA PHE A 64 7.27 1.11 -11.58
C PHE A 64 6.03 1.97 -11.31
N ARG A 65 5.12 1.48 -10.47
CA ARG A 65 3.92 2.20 -10.05
C ARG A 65 3.94 2.52 -8.57
N ASN A 66 3.37 3.68 -8.26
CA ASN A 66 3.15 4.22 -6.93
C ASN A 66 1.66 4.08 -6.58
N SER A 67 1.33 3.90 -5.30
CA SER A 67 -0.06 3.71 -4.88
C SER A 67 -0.79 5.01 -4.55
N ASP A 68 -0.07 6.13 -4.44
CA ASP A 68 -0.62 7.47 -4.18
C ASP A 68 -1.67 7.46 -3.07
N THR A 69 -1.23 7.09 -1.86
CA THR A 69 -2.13 6.74 -0.75
C THR A 69 -2.05 7.76 0.37
N LYS A 70 -3.22 8.33 0.74
CA LYS A 70 -3.35 9.21 1.89
C LYS A 70 -3.66 8.40 3.14
N PHE A 71 -2.93 8.70 4.20
CA PHE A 71 -3.20 8.21 5.55
C PHE A 71 -3.68 9.37 6.42
N SER A 72 -4.77 9.17 7.14
CA SER A 72 -5.35 10.14 8.07
C SER A 72 -5.67 9.46 9.38
N LEU A 73 -5.26 10.04 10.49
CA LEU A 73 -5.74 9.61 11.80
C LEU A 73 -7.15 10.12 12.02
N VAL A 74 -8.07 9.20 12.30
CA VAL A 74 -9.44 9.51 12.68
C VAL A 74 -9.54 9.65 14.19
N GLU A 75 -8.88 8.75 14.93
CA GLU A 75 -8.86 8.71 16.39
C GLU A 75 -7.46 8.37 16.93
N GLY A 76 -7.15 8.87 18.13
CA GLY A 76 -5.90 8.54 18.84
C GLY A 76 -4.67 9.36 18.42
N ASN A 77 -4.85 10.63 17.99
CA ASN A 77 -3.73 11.53 17.61
C ASN A 77 -2.75 11.80 18.76
N ASP A 78 -3.26 11.74 19.98
CA ASP A 78 -2.53 11.82 21.24
C ASP A 78 -1.82 10.51 21.59
N LEU A 79 -2.25 9.37 21.04
CA LEU A 79 -1.73 8.03 21.37
C LEU A 79 -0.56 7.58 20.49
N ILE A 80 -0.48 8.06 19.25
CA ILE A 80 0.56 7.65 18.29
C ILE A 80 1.32 8.83 17.68
N GLU A 81 2.55 8.55 17.29
CA GLU A 81 3.46 9.44 16.59
C GLU A 81 3.71 8.92 15.17
N ILE A 82 3.73 9.81 14.20
CA ILE A 82 4.01 9.50 12.80
C ILE A 82 5.52 9.67 12.58
N VAL A 83 6.22 8.56 12.33
CA VAL A 83 7.66 8.53 12.08
C VAL A 83 7.95 8.80 10.59
N GLU A 84 7.14 8.25 9.69
CA GLU A 84 7.27 8.45 8.24
C GLU A 84 5.86 8.44 7.62
N ASN A 85 5.58 9.40 6.73
CA ASN A 85 4.36 9.39 5.92
C ASN A 85 4.71 9.73 4.48
N ASN A 86 4.86 8.69 3.65
CA ASN A 86 5.19 8.81 2.24
C ASN A 86 3.95 8.53 1.39
N TYR A 87 3.32 9.60 0.91
CA TYR A 87 2.13 9.54 0.07
C TYR A 87 2.35 8.79 -1.24
N GLU A 88 3.43 9.09 -1.96
CA GLU A 88 3.71 8.50 -3.28
C GLU A 88 3.95 6.99 -3.17
N LYS A 89 4.81 6.58 -2.23
CA LYS A 89 5.09 5.15 -2.00
C LYS A 89 3.95 4.43 -1.26
N GLY A 90 2.98 5.18 -0.73
CA GLY A 90 1.91 4.68 0.10
C GLY A 90 2.42 3.97 1.35
N LYS A 91 3.35 4.59 2.07
CA LYS A 91 3.96 4.03 3.27
C LYS A 91 3.72 4.94 4.47
N LEU A 92 3.20 4.37 5.55
CA LEU A 92 3.06 5.02 6.84
C LEU A 92 3.81 4.21 7.89
N ILE A 93 4.66 4.88 8.68
CA ILE A 93 5.31 4.32 9.85
C ILE A 93 4.84 5.08 11.07
N ILE A 94 4.32 4.36 12.06
CA ILE A 94 3.83 4.92 13.33
C ILE A 94 4.51 4.24 14.52
N GLN A 95 4.53 4.96 15.64
CA GLN A 95 5.03 4.50 16.92
C GLN A 95 4.09 4.96 18.05
N SER A 96 4.13 4.27 19.20
CA SER A 96 3.35 4.65 20.38
C SER A 96 3.94 5.86 21.10
N LYS A 97 3.08 6.76 21.59
CA LYS A 97 3.45 7.84 22.53
C LYS A 97 3.44 7.39 24.00
N ASN A 98 3.44 6.08 24.24
CA ASN A 98 3.34 5.46 25.57
C ASN A 98 2.04 5.77 26.31
N ILE A 99 0.94 5.97 25.59
CA ILE A 99 -0.41 6.13 26.16
C ILE A 99 -1.27 4.95 25.68
N PRO A 100 -1.90 4.17 26.59
CA PRO A 100 -2.73 3.05 26.19
C PRO A 100 -4.02 3.53 25.51
N GLY A 101 -4.54 2.74 24.59
CA GLY A 101 -5.80 3.04 23.91
C GLY A 101 -5.87 2.42 22.52
N VAL A 102 -6.77 2.97 21.70
CA VAL A 102 -7.01 2.52 20.34
C VAL A 102 -6.88 3.72 19.41
N ALA A 103 -6.05 3.59 18.38
CA ALA A 103 -5.93 4.57 17.30
C ALA A 103 -6.58 4.03 16.03
N ILE A 104 -7.32 4.87 15.31
CA ILE A 104 -7.97 4.51 14.05
C ILE A 104 -7.29 5.27 12.92
N ILE A 105 -6.75 4.52 11.97
CA ILE A 105 -6.06 5.05 10.80
C ILE A 105 -6.91 4.77 9.58
N ARG A 106 -7.38 5.84 8.94
CA ARG A 106 -8.08 5.76 7.66
C ARG A 106 -7.08 5.91 6.51
N VAL A 107 -7.21 5.02 5.54
CA VAL A 107 -6.34 4.92 4.38
C VAL A 107 -7.20 5.07 3.12
N LYS A 108 -6.78 5.95 2.22
CA LYS A 108 -7.47 6.19 0.95
C LYS A 108 -6.44 6.32 -0.18
N SER A 109 -6.43 5.34 -1.07
CA SER A 109 -5.68 5.43 -2.33
C SER A 109 -6.52 6.11 -3.41
N LYS A 110 -5.86 6.77 -4.38
CA LYS A 110 -6.49 7.21 -5.62
C LYS A 110 -7.09 6.06 -6.44
N TYR A 111 -6.55 4.85 -6.28
CA TYR A 111 -6.95 3.65 -7.02
C TYR A 111 -7.93 2.75 -6.25
N SER A 112 -8.40 3.18 -5.06
CA SER A 112 -9.46 2.49 -4.32
C SER A 112 -10.78 3.27 -4.41
N LEU A 113 -11.89 2.55 -4.54
CA LEU A 113 -13.23 3.15 -4.52
C LEU A 113 -13.59 3.69 -3.13
N LEU A 114 -13.25 2.94 -2.08
CA LEU A 114 -13.61 3.24 -0.70
C LEU A 114 -12.37 3.40 0.17
N PRO A 115 -12.43 4.26 1.20
CA PRO A 115 -11.41 4.28 2.23
C PRO A 115 -11.49 3.00 3.09
N THR A 116 -10.34 2.59 3.62
CA THR A 116 -10.21 1.46 4.56
C THR A 116 -9.72 1.98 5.90
N GLU A 117 -10.21 1.41 7.01
CA GLU A 117 -9.78 1.79 8.35
C GLU A 117 -9.04 0.65 9.05
N PHE A 118 -7.96 1.01 9.74
CA PHE A 118 -7.18 0.10 10.56
C PHE A 118 -7.25 0.54 12.02
N GLU A 119 -7.72 -0.38 12.86
CA GLU A 119 -7.66 -0.26 14.30
C GLU A 119 -6.30 -0.74 14.80
N ILE A 120 -5.60 0.13 15.54
CA ILE A 120 -4.31 -0.12 16.16
C ILE A 120 -4.47 -0.08 17.67
N LYS A 121 -4.22 -1.20 18.33
CA LYS A 121 -4.30 -1.31 19.79
C LYS A 121 -2.95 -0.97 20.42
N ILE A 122 -2.96 -0.17 21.48
CA ILE A 122 -1.77 0.22 22.21
C ILE A 122 -1.92 -0.33 23.62
N ILE A 123 -1.13 -1.36 23.94
CA ILE A 123 -1.29 -2.14 25.18
C ILE A 123 0.01 -2.19 25.99
N PRO A 124 -0.07 -2.39 27.32
CA PRO A 124 1.11 -2.59 28.15
C PRO A 124 1.96 -3.77 27.67
N ASN A 125 3.28 -3.61 27.73
CA ASN A 125 4.20 -4.71 27.49
C ASN A 125 4.25 -5.60 28.74
N LEU A 126 3.59 -6.75 28.70
CA LEU A 126 3.56 -7.71 29.81
C LEU A 126 4.92 -8.35 30.11
N ALA A 127 5.94 -8.15 29.27
CA ALA A 127 7.29 -8.68 29.49
C ALA A 127 8.06 -7.97 30.62
N TRP A 128 7.50 -6.92 31.23
CA TRP A 128 8.10 -6.13 32.31
C TRP A 128 7.24 -6.06 33.59
N LEU A 129 6.24 -6.93 33.71
CA LEU A 129 5.54 -7.23 34.97
C LEU A 129 6.16 -8.47 35.62
#